data_AF-A0A849SF39-F1
#
_entry.id   AF-A0A849SF39-F1
#
_cell.length_a   1.000
_cell.length_b   1.000
_cell.length_c   1.000
_cell.angle_alpha   90.00
_cell.angle_beta   90.00
_cell.angle_gamma   90.00
#
_symmetry.space_group_name_H-M   'P 1'
#
loop_
_entity.id
_entity.type
_entity.pdbx_description
1 polymer ?
#
loop_
_entity_poly.entity_id
_entity_poly.type
_entity_poly.pdbx_seq_one_letter_code
_entity_poly.pdbx_strand_id
1 'polypeptide(L)'
;MSDLKDLLSQLWRQAGDSAVVPAEVIPELLGVLRLIEVRLLARQLTPRPEAASAHEASPPDAWLTADEVAVRLRRTRPWVYRQARRWTFAKRPSRKTLLISERGLTHWMQHR
;
A
#
# COMPACT_ATOMS: atom_id res chain seq x y z
N MET A 1 6.33 -21.25 6.98
CA MET A 1 6.83 -20.96 5.61
C MET A 1 8.21 -21.55 5.32
N SER A 2 8.94 -22.11 6.31
CA SER A 2 10.23 -22.81 6.09
C SER A 2 10.03 -24.24 5.55
N ASP A 3 9.05 -24.97 6.07
CA ASP A 3 8.83 -26.39 5.75
C ASP A 3 8.62 -26.69 4.25
N LEU A 4 7.92 -25.82 3.54
CA LEU A 4 7.63 -26.02 2.11
C LEU A 4 8.89 -25.85 1.25
N LYS A 5 9.77 -24.92 1.62
CA LYS A 5 11.03 -24.67 0.90
C LYS A 5 12.01 -25.81 1.14
N ASP A 6 12.06 -26.32 2.37
CA ASP A 6 12.93 -27.43 2.74
C ASP A 6 12.45 -28.74 2.09
N LEU A 7 11.14 -29.00 2.09
CA LEU A 7 10.52 -30.14 1.40
C LEU A 7 10.77 -30.10 -0.12
N LEU A 8 10.61 -28.95 -0.77
CA LEU A 8 10.89 -28.81 -2.20
C LEU A 8 12.39 -28.97 -2.51
N SER A 9 13.27 -28.49 -1.64
CA SER A 9 14.73 -28.63 -1.80
C SER A 9 15.21 -30.07 -1.57
N GLN A 10 14.49 -30.84 -0.76
CA GLN A 10 14.74 -32.25 -0.51
C GLN A 10 14.23 -33.10 -1.68
N LEU A 11 13.02 -32.82 -2.18
CA LEU A 11 12.48 -33.45 -3.39
C LEU A 11 13.32 -33.12 -4.63
N TRP A 12 13.85 -31.90 -4.76
CA TRP A 12 14.73 -31.53 -5.88
C TRP A 12 16.08 -32.27 -5.85
N ARG A 13 16.59 -32.57 -4.65
CA ARG A 13 17.78 -33.41 -4.46
C ARG A 13 17.52 -34.90 -4.73
N GLN A 14 16.30 -35.38 -4.46
CA GLN A 14 15.88 -36.76 -4.74
C GLN A 14 15.29 -36.97 -6.14
N ALA A 15 14.97 -35.90 -6.89
CA ALA A 15 14.37 -35.98 -8.23
C ALA A 15 15.26 -36.65 -9.30
N GLY A 16 16.55 -36.88 -8.99
CA GLY A 16 17.41 -37.75 -9.79
C GLY A 16 17.02 -39.23 -9.71
N ASP A 17 16.21 -39.62 -8.73
CA ASP A 17 15.79 -41.01 -8.47
C ASP A 17 14.26 -41.13 -8.59
N SER A 18 13.76 -40.86 -9.80
CA SER A 18 12.33 -40.96 -10.17
C SER A 18 11.71 -42.35 -9.95
N ALA A 19 12.53 -43.36 -9.64
CA ALA A 19 12.14 -44.74 -9.40
C ALA A 19 11.41 -44.96 -8.06
N VAL A 20 11.46 -44.01 -7.13
CA VAL A 20 10.90 -44.17 -5.76
C VAL A 20 9.44 -43.71 -5.65
N VAL A 21 8.87 -43.07 -6.68
CA VAL A 21 7.49 -42.59 -6.64
C VAL A 21 6.53 -43.67 -7.14
N PRO A 22 5.58 -44.15 -6.31
CA PRO A 22 4.58 -45.12 -6.74
C PRO A 22 3.78 -44.61 -7.95
N ALA A 23 3.62 -45.46 -8.97
CA ALA A 23 3.03 -45.08 -10.25
C ALA A 23 1.59 -44.55 -10.11
N GLU A 24 0.88 -45.00 -9.09
CA GLU A 24 -0.50 -44.64 -8.78
C GLU A 24 -0.64 -43.18 -8.31
N VAL A 25 0.41 -42.62 -7.70
CA VAL A 25 0.40 -41.25 -7.14
C VAL A 25 0.89 -40.21 -8.16
N ILE A 26 1.55 -40.66 -9.22
CA ILE A 26 2.11 -39.77 -10.26
C ILE A 26 1.03 -38.88 -10.91
N PRO A 27 -0.16 -39.38 -11.32
CA PRO A 27 -1.17 -38.53 -11.96
C PRO A 27 -1.71 -37.44 -11.02
N GLU A 28 -1.91 -37.76 -9.74
CA GLU A 28 -2.39 -36.81 -8.74
C GLU A 28 -1.34 -35.73 -8.47
N LEU A 29 -0.08 -36.14 -8.29
CA LEU A 29 1.05 -35.23 -8.10
C LEU A 29 1.22 -34.29 -9.31
N LEU A 30 1.14 -34.83 -10.53
CA LEU A 30 1.17 -34.03 -11.75
C LEU A 30 -0.01 -33.05 -11.81
N GLY A 31 -1.21 -33.47 -11.41
CA GLY A 31 -2.38 -32.59 -11.33
C GLY A 31 -2.16 -31.40 -10.40
N VAL A 32 -1.60 -31.63 -9.21
CA VAL A 32 -1.27 -30.57 -8.24
C VAL A 32 -0.22 -29.62 -8.82
N LEU A 33 0.83 -30.13 -9.47
CA LEU A 33 1.86 -29.31 -10.10
C LEU A 33 1.29 -28.44 -11.22
N ARG A 34 0.41 -28.99 -12.07
CA ARG A 34 -0.25 -28.22 -13.13
C ARG A 34 -1.17 -27.14 -12.58
N LEU A 35 -1.87 -27.40 -11.49
CA LEU A 35 -2.69 -26.38 -10.82
C LEU A 35 -1.83 -25.22 -10.31
N ILE A 36 -0.67 -25.52 -9.73
CA ILE A 36 0.28 -24.50 -9.25
C ILE A 36 0.81 -23.69 -10.43
N GLU A 37 1.24 -24.36 -11.51
CA GLU A 37 1.72 -23.72 -12.73
C GLU A 37 0.68 -22.77 -13.33
N VAL A 38 -0.55 -23.24 -13.53
CA VAL A 38 -1.65 -22.42 -14.07
C VAL A 38 -1.94 -21.22 -13.16
N ARG A 39 -1.91 -21.37 -11.84
CA ARG A 39 -2.11 -20.25 -10.90
C ARG A 39 -0.98 -19.22 -10.99
N LEU A 40 0.26 -19.66 -11.13
CA LEU A 40 1.41 -18.77 -11.28
C LEU A 40 1.36 -18.01 -12.62
N LEU A 41 1.03 -18.71 -13.71
CA LEU A 41 0.83 -18.10 -15.02
C LEU A 41 -0.34 -17.12 -15.00
N ALA A 42 -1.48 -17.50 -14.43
CA ALA A 42 -2.63 -16.61 -14.27
C ALA A 42 -2.25 -15.35 -13.47
N ARG A 43 -1.42 -15.46 -12.43
CA ARG A 43 -0.92 -14.31 -11.68
C ARG A 43 0.03 -13.41 -12.49
N GLN A 44 0.77 -13.95 -13.45
CA GLN A 44 1.63 -13.16 -14.33
C GLN A 44 0.83 -12.48 -15.47
N LEU A 45 -0.15 -13.19 -16.03
CA LEU A 45 -0.97 -12.72 -17.14
C LEU A 45 -2.10 -11.79 -16.69
N THR A 46 -2.63 -12.00 -15.48
CA THR A 46 -3.55 -11.05 -14.87
C THR A 46 -2.72 -9.82 -14.54
N PRO A 47 -3.02 -8.65 -15.14
CA PRO A 47 -2.39 -7.42 -14.68
C PRO A 47 -2.66 -7.33 -13.19
N ARG A 48 -1.60 -7.36 -12.39
CA ARG A 48 -1.68 -7.00 -10.98
C ARG A 48 -2.48 -5.70 -10.96
N PRO A 49 -3.61 -5.59 -10.22
CA PRO A 49 -4.13 -4.27 -9.96
C PRO A 49 -2.94 -3.55 -9.36
N GLU A 50 -2.39 -2.57 -10.10
CA GLU A 50 -1.24 -1.82 -9.64
C GLU A 50 -1.61 -1.46 -8.20
N ALA A 51 -0.85 -2.01 -7.24
CA ALA A 51 -0.83 -1.40 -5.93
C ALA A 51 -0.30 -0.03 -6.26
N ALA A 52 -1.23 0.93 -6.37
CA ALA A 52 -1.10 2.16 -7.14
C ALA A 52 0.35 2.58 -7.13
N SER A 53 1.00 2.40 -8.28
CA SER A 53 2.30 2.95 -8.57
C SER A 53 2.26 4.35 -7.99
N ALA A 54 3.07 4.62 -6.95
CA ALA A 54 3.11 5.86 -6.19
C ALA A 54 3.70 7.01 -7.03
N HIS A 55 3.25 7.09 -8.27
CA HIS A 55 3.56 8.01 -9.35
C HIS A 55 2.31 8.38 -10.15
N GLU A 56 1.12 7.86 -9.82
CA GLU A 56 -0.06 8.70 -9.97
C GLU A 56 0.17 9.92 -9.10
N ALA A 57 0.36 11.08 -9.75
CA ALA A 57 0.44 12.37 -9.11
C ALA A 57 -0.67 12.42 -8.07
N SER A 58 -0.29 12.28 -6.80
CA SER A 58 -1.18 12.51 -5.68
C SER A 58 -1.94 13.78 -6.04
N PRO A 59 -3.29 13.76 -6.07
CA PRO A 59 -4.06 14.89 -6.54
C PRO A 59 -3.51 16.15 -5.85
N PRO A 60 -3.30 17.24 -6.62
CA PRO A 60 -2.62 18.42 -6.11
C PRO A 60 -3.25 18.80 -4.78
N ASP A 61 -2.41 18.90 -3.75
CA ASP A 61 -2.87 19.15 -2.40
C ASP A 61 -3.75 20.39 -2.38
N ALA A 62 -4.97 20.25 -1.85
CA ALA A 62 -5.90 21.35 -1.76
C ALA A 62 -5.46 22.29 -0.64
N TRP A 63 -5.44 23.58 -0.95
CA TRP A 63 -5.12 24.62 0.02
C TRP A 63 -6.41 25.16 0.63
N LEU A 64 -6.51 25.03 1.95
CA LEU A 64 -7.62 25.57 2.72
C LEU A 64 -7.28 26.94 3.28
N THR A 65 -8.27 27.81 3.31
CA THR A 65 -8.24 29.09 3.99
C THR A 65 -8.38 28.92 5.51
N ALA A 66 -8.00 29.97 6.25
CA ALA A 66 -8.19 30.00 7.69
C ALA A 66 -9.66 29.80 8.13
N ASP A 67 -10.62 30.27 7.32
CA ASP A 67 -12.05 30.17 7.62
C ASP A 67 -12.55 28.72 7.41
N GLU A 68 -12.17 28.07 6.32
CA GLU A 68 -12.49 26.66 6.07
C GLU A 68 -11.93 25.74 7.15
N VAL A 69 -10.69 25.98 7.58
CA VAL A 69 -10.09 25.22 8.69
C VAL A 69 -10.79 25.51 10.02
N ALA A 70 -11.22 26.74 10.26
CA ALA A 70 -11.99 27.09 11.45
C ALA A 70 -13.30 26.29 11.52
N VAL A 71 -14.03 26.20 10.40
CA VAL A 71 -15.26 25.41 10.29
C VAL A 71 -14.97 23.94 10.56
N ARG A 72 -13.96 23.35 9.90
CA ARG A 72 -13.60 21.94 10.06
C ARG A 72 -13.20 21.57 11.48
N LEU A 73 -12.43 22.43 12.14
CA LEU A 73 -11.97 22.19 13.51
C LEU A 73 -12.98 22.65 14.58
N ARG A 74 -14.11 23.26 14.18
CA ARG A 74 -15.06 23.93 15.09
C ARG A 74 -14.35 24.90 16.04
N ARG A 75 -13.52 25.76 15.46
CA ARG A 75 -12.70 26.77 16.15
C ARG A 75 -12.85 28.12 15.47
N THR A 76 -12.45 29.18 16.17
CA THR A 76 -12.51 30.54 15.63
C THR A 76 -11.32 30.82 14.70
N ARG A 77 -11.51 31.67 13.69
CA ARG A 77 -10.44 32.09 12.78
C ARG A 77 -9.19 32.59 13.52
N PRO A 78 -9.28 33.43 14.58
CA PRO A 78 -8.09 33.84 15.35
C PRO A 78 -7.34 32.67 16.01
N TRP A 79 -8.05 31.62 16.43
CA TRP A 79 -7.42 30.42 16.96
C TRP A 79 -6.59 29.71 15.89
N VAL A 80 -7.09 29.64 14.65
CA VAL A 80 -6.36 29.05 13.51
C VAL A 80 -5.07 29.83 13.23
N TYR A 81 -5.09 31.16 13.20
CA TYR A 81 -3.87 31.95 13.01
C TYR A 81 -2.83 31.75 14.12
N ARG A 82 -3.28 31.59 15.38
CA ARG A 82 -2.37 31.29 16.50
C ARG A 82 -1.74 29.91 16.36
N GLN A 83 -2.55 28.91 16.00
CA GLN A 83 -2.10 27.53 15.88
C GLN A 83 -1.23 27.29 14.64
N ALA A 84 -1.50 27.98 13.53
CA ALA A 84 -0.77 27.82 12.28
C ALA A 84 0.73 28.12 12.38
N ARG A 85 1.17 28.88 13.39
CA ARG A 85 2.60 29.08 13.69
C ARG A 85 3.33 27.79 14.04
N ARG A 86 2.61 26.75 14.46
CA ARG A 86 3.15 25.44 14.88
C ARG A 86 3.01 24.37 13.80
N TRP A 87 2.32 24.67 12.70
CA TRP A 87 2.09 23.71 11.62
C TRP A 87 3.14 23.86 10.53
N THR A 88 3.87 22.79 10.25
CA THR A 88 4.86 22.73 9.15
C THR A 88 4.22 22.74 7.76
N PHE A 89 2.91 22.45 7.70
CA PHE A 89 2.10 22.37 6.49
C PHE A 89 1.22 23.62 6.25
N ALA A 90 1.48 24.70 6.98
CA ALA A 90 0.84 26.00 6.78
C ALA A 90 1.78 26.95 6.02
N LYS A 91 1.25 27.63 4.99
CA LYS A 91 1.95 28.66 4.23
C LYS A 91 1.27 30.01 4.41
N ARG A 92 2.08 31.07 4.52
CA ARG A 92 1.59 32.44 4.66
C ARG A 92 2.14 33.32 3.54
N PRO A 93 1.49 33.33 2.35
CA PRO A 93 1.93 34.15 1.23
C PRO A 93 1.88 35.65 1.53
N SER A 94 0.97 36.09 2.41
CA SER A 94 0.83 37.50 2.79
C SER A 94 0.43 37.66 4.26
N ARG A 95 0.47 38.89 4.79
CA ARG A 95 0.02 39.16 6.16
C ARG A 95 -1.45 38.75 6.38
N LYS A 96 -2.30 38.83 5.35
CA LYS A 96 -3.75 38.53 5.46
C LYS A 96 -4.13 37.14 4.95
N THR A 97 -3.26 36.48 4.16
CA THR A 97 -3.56 35.20 3.54
C THR A 97 -2.83 34.07 4.26
N LEU A 98 -3.59 33.08 4.72
CA LEU A 98 -3.09 31.84 5.31
C LEU A 98 -3.65 30.67 4.51
N LEU A 99 -2.76 29.83 4.01
CA LEU A 99 -3.08 28.61 3.26
C LEU A 99 -2.61 27.41 4.08
N ILE A 100 -3.49 26.43 4.24
CA ILE A 100 -3.23 25.24 5.05
C ILE A 100 -3.45 24.03 4.17
N SER A 101 -2.45 23.17 4.08
CA SER A 101 -2.55 21.88 3.38
C SER A 101 -3.70 21.06 3.95
N GLU A 102 -4.65 20.65 3.11
CA GLU A 102 -5.74 19.75 3.51
C GLU A 102 -5.19 18.41 4.00
N ARG A 103 -4.21 17.85 3.29
CA ARG A 103 -3.57 16.59 3.67
C ARG A 103 -2.82 16.70 4.98
N GLY A 104 -2.05 17.77 5.17
CA GLY A 104 -1.31 18.04 6.39
C GLY A 104 -2.24 18.22 7.59
N LEU A 105 -3.35 18.94 7.40
CA LEU A 105 -4.38 19.10 8.43
C LEU A 105 -5.02 17.75 8.80
N THR A 106 -5.36 16.94 7.80
CA THR A 106 -5.95 15.61 8.00
C THR A 106 -5.01 14.70 8.78
N HIS A 107 -3.74 14.63 8.37
CA HIS A 107 -2.73 13.84 9.07
C HIS A 107 -2.51 14.32 10.51
N TRP A 108 -2.47 15.64 10.74
CA TRP A 108 -2.35 16.21 12.07
C TRP A 108 -3.54 15.85 12.97
N MET A 109 -4.77 15.88 12.44
CA MET A 109 -5.97 15.50 13.19
C MET A 109 -5.96 14.03 13.61
N GLN A 110 -5.34 13.14 12.83
CA GLN A 110 -5.21 11.72 13.15
C GLN A 110 -4.22 11.43 14.29
N HIS A 111 -3.25 12.32 14.49
CA HIS A 111 -2.15 12.16 15.46
C HIS A 111 -2.21 13.17 16.60
N ARG A 112 -3.36 13.80 16.81
CA ARG A 112 -3.59 14.84 17.83
C ARG A 112 -4.04 14.22 19.15
#